data_AF-A0A2N2ULL6-F1
#
_entry.id   AF-A0A2N2ULL6-F1
#
_cell.length_a   1.000
_cell.length_b   1.000
_cell.length_c   1.000
_cell.angle_alpha   90.00
_cell.angle_beta   90.00
_cell.angle_gamma   90.00
#
_symmetry.space_group_name_H-M   'P 1'
#
loop_
_entity.id
_entity.type
_entity.pdbx_description
1 polymer ?
#
loop_
_entity_poly.entity_id
_entity_poly.type
_entity_poly.pdbx_seq_one_letter_code
_entity_poly.pdbx_strand_id
1 'polypeptide(L)'
;MNFALILFLLLVATGVLWAFDRFHARKQRAAGAPSPWWVEYGASFFPVIVIVFGLRSFIVEPFKIPSGSMIPTLLVGDFILVNKFTYGIRLPVINKKVIDINDPERGDVMVFRYPADPSMDYIKRVVGLPGDKVEYINKRLRINGEAVQTDEAGSYLHPDRLYYSPQYVEKLGSIEHNVLLEREAPAFVPQVLNYPNRDNCTYTSSGVTCTVPQGHYFPLMTGNVVMTQSRQRGLSLISVMIVGGLLAFVLLIAFRTVPAINEYMAVERIVKLVAEEGDGGATLTEMRRSFDRRGQIDDVSSVTGTDLTISKLAGKVVVEAEYSRKVPVAGNVSLLFDFQVSSAGS
;
A
#
# COMPACT_ATOMS: atom_id res chain seq x y z
N MET A 1 14.08 11.45 -8.82
CA MET A 1 13.14 11.00 -9.86
C MET A 1 11.74 10.95 -9.25
N ASN A 2 10.76 11.70 -9.80
CA ASN A 2 9.44 11.83 -9.19
C ASN A 2 8.58 10.59 -9.49
N PHE A 3 8.49 9.66 -8.54
CA PHE A 3 7.73 8.43 -8.69
C PHE A 3 6.26 8.69 -9.04
N ALA A 4 5.63 9.68 -8.39
CA ALA A 4 4.23 10.00 -8.64
C ALA A 4 4.01 10.42 -10.10
N LEU A 5 4.98 11.11 -10.71
CA LEU A 5 4.92 11.50 -12.12
C LEU A 5 5.04 10.28 -13.05
N ILE A 6 5.94 9.33 -12.77
CA ILE A 6 6.06 8.10 -13.56
C ILE A 6 4.76 7.29 -13.50
N LEU A 7 4.22 7.09 -12.28
CA LEU A 7 2.99 6.33 -12.11
C LEU A 7 1.80 7.02 -12.76
N PHE A 8 1.74 8.36 -12.70
CA PHE A 8 0.74 9.15 -13.42
C PHE A 8 0.87 9.00 -14.95
N LEU A 9 2.07 9.05 -15.51
CA LEU A 9 2.28 8.85 -16.95
C LEU A 9 1.87 7.43 -17.38
N LEU A 10 2.19 6.41 -16.59
CA LEU A 10 1.76 5.03 -16.85
C LEU A 10 0.23 4.90 -16.77
N LEU A 11 -0.40 5.52 -15.78
CA LEU A 11 -1.86 5.58 -15.64
C LEU A 11 -2.51 6.21 -16.88
N VAL A 12 -1.99 7.35 -17.34
CA VAL A 12 -2.51 8.03 -18.54
C VAL A 12 -2.29 7.18 -19.78
N ALA A 13 -1.10 6.62 -19.99
CA ALA A 13 -0.80 5.79 -21.15
C ALA A 13 -1.68 4.53 -21.20
N THR A 14 -1.76 3.78 -20.09
CA THR A 14 -2.61 2.57 -20.00
C THR A 14 -4.10 2.91 -20.08
N GLY A 15 -4.53 4.05 -19.52
CA GLY A 15 -5.90 4.54 -19.63
C GLY A 15 -6.30 4.92 -21.05
N VAL A 16 -5.40 5.58 -21.80
CA VAL A 16 -5.62 5.89 -23.23
C VAL A 16 -5.71 4.61 -24.06
N LEU A 17 -4.82 3.65 -23.84
CA LEU A 17 -4.86 2.35 -24.53
C LEU A 17 -6.15 1.58 -24.20
N TRP A 18 -6.55 1.57 -22.93
CA TRP A 18 -7.80 0.95 -22.48
C TRP A 18 -9.03 1.63 -23.10
N ALA A 19 -9.07 2.96 -23.12
CA ALA A 19 -10.18 3.71 -23.71
C ALA A 19 -10.26 3.52 -25.23
N PHE A 20 -9.12 3.60 -25.93
CA PHE A 20 -9.04 3.35 -27.36
C PHE A 20 -9.53 1.94 -27.71
N ASP A 21 -9.13 0.94 -26.92
CA ASP A 21 -9.62 -0.41 -27.07
C ASP A 21 -11.14 -0.53 -26.82
N ARG A 22 -11.62 0.00 -25.70
CA ARG A 22 -13.02 -0.05 -25.27
C ARG A 22 -13.96 0.57 -26.29
N PHE A 23 -13.58 1.72 -26.86
CA PHE A 23 -14.47 2.53 -27.70
C PHE A 23 -14.29 2.31 -29.21
N HIS A 24 -13.08 1.99 -29.68
CA HIS A 24 -12.79 1.87 -31.10
C HIS A 24 -12.38 0.44 -31.49
N ALA A 25 -11.28 -0.08 -30.93
CA ALA A 25 -10.67 -1.32 -31.43
C ALA A 25 -11.55 -2.56 -31.18
N ARG A 26 -12.27 -2.65 -30.05
CA ARG A 26 -13.20 -3.76 -29.80
C ARG A 26 -14.35 -3.84 -30.80
N LYS A 27 -14.81 -2.70 -31.33
CA LYS A 27 -15.91 -2.66 -32.31
C LYS A 27 -15.48 -3.11 -33.71
N GLN A 28 -14.19 -2.98 -34.02
CA GLN A 28 -13.62 -3.33 -35.32
C GLN A 28 -13.02 -4.76 -35.37
N ARG A 29 -12.93 -5.46 -34.23
CA ARG A 29 -12.43 -6.84 -34.20
C ARG A 29 -13.53 -7.82 -34.62
N ALA A 30 -13.16 -8.76 -35.49
CA ALA A 30 -13.97 -9.94 -35.77
C ALA A 30 -14.24 -10.72 -34.48
N ALA A 31 -15.45 -11.26 -34.32
CA ALA A 31 -15.81 -12.07 -33.16
C ALA A 31 -14.82 -13.25 -33.02
N GLY A 32 -14.07 -13.28 -31.91
CA GLY A 32 -13.07 -14.32 -31.64
C GLY A 32 -11.62 -13.99 -31.99
N ALA A 33 -11.32 -12.82 -32.57
CA ALA A 33 -9.93 -12.42 -32.83
C ALA A 33 -9.19 -12.09 -31.51
N PRO A 34 -7.99 -12.63 -31.27
CA PRO A 34 -7.21 -12.33 -30.06
C PRO A 34 -6.87 -10.84 -29.99
N SER A 35 -6.92 -10.28 -28.78
CA SER A 35 -6.53 -8.89 -28.57
C SER A 35 -5.01 -8.75 -28.76
N PRO A 36 -4.52 -7.66 -29.36
CA PRO A 36 -3.08 -7.41 -29.41
C PRO A 36 -2.50 -7.36 -28.00
N TRP A 37 -1.34 -8.00 -27.80
CA TRP A 37 -0.64 -8.06 -26.52
C TRP A 37 -0.53 -6.71 -25.77
N TRP A 38 -0.22 -5.61 -26.46
CA TRP A 38 -0.13 -4.27 -25.85
C TRP A 38 -1.48 -3.74 -25.33
N VAL A 39 -2.59 -4.12 -25.95
CA VAL A 39 -3.95 -3.83 -25.46
C VAL A 39 -4.25 -4.67 -24.24
N GLU A 40 -3.97 -5.97 -24.31
CA GLU A 40 -4.29 -6.92 -23.25
C GLU A 40 -3.54 -6.57 -21.95
N TYR A 41 -2.23 -6.31 -22.05
CA TYR A 41 -1.44 -5.85 -20.91
C TYR A 41 -1.85 -4.45 -20.44
N GLY A 42 -1.99 -3.48 -21.36
CA GLY A 42 -2.40 -2.12 -21.01
C GLY A 42 -3.75 -2.07 -20.28
N ALA A 43 -4.74 -2.82 -20.79
CA ALA A 43 -6.07 -2.90 -20.20
C ALA A 43 -6.09 -3.67 -18.87
N SER A 44 -5.26 -4.70 -18.71
CA SER A 44 -5.19 -5.49 -17.47
C SER A 44 -4.44 -4.76 -16.35
N PHE A 45 -3.39 -3.99 -16.68
CA PHE A 45 -2.64 -3.21 -15.70
C PHE A 45 -3.32 -1.91 -15.30
N PHE A 46 -4.18 -1.33 -16.15
CA PHE A 46 -4.89 -0.08 -15.85
C PHE A 46 -5.60 -0.08 -14.48
N PRO A 47 -6.51 -1.02 -14.13
CA PRO A 47 -7.19 -1.00 -12.83
C PRO A 47 -6.21 -1.14 -11.65
N VAL A 48 -5.15 -1.93 -11.82
CA VAL A 48 -4.09 -2.10 -10.81
C VAL A 48 -3.34 -0.79 -10.59
N ILE A 49 -2.93 -0.12 -11.67
CA ILE A 49 -2.23 1.16 -11.62
C ILE A 49 -3.13 2.24 -11.00
N VAL A 50 -4.43 2.26 -11.33
CA VAL A 50 -5.42 3.17 -10.70
C VAL A 50 -5.46 2.96 -9.19
N ILE A 51 -5.58 1.72 -8.72
CA ILE A 51 -5.65 1.41 -7.28
C ILE A 51 -4.34 1.81 -6.58
N VAL A 52 -3.19 1.38 -7.11
CA VAL A 52 -1.88 1.69 -6.52
C VAL A 52 -1.62 3.19 -6.53
N PHE A 53 -1.97 3.88 -7.61
CA PHE A 53 -1.84 5.33 -7.72
C PHE A 53 -2.77 6.03 -6.73
N GLY A 54 -4.03 5.64 -6.63
CA GLY A 54 -5.00 6.21 -5.69
C GLY A 54 -4.57 6.03 -4.24
N LEU A 55 -4.23 4.79 -3.85
CA LEU A 55 -3.80 4.46 -2.50
C LEU A 55 -2.53 5.24 -2.12
N ARG A 56 -1.53 5.28 -3.00
CA ARG A 56 -0.27 6.01 -2.76
C ARG A 56 -0.46 7.52 -2.73
N SER A 57 -1.31 8.04 -3.62
CA SER A 57 -1.48 9.49 -3.77
C SER A 57 -2.26 10.09 -2.61
N PHE A 58 -3.23 9.36 -2.06
CA PHE A 58 -4.22 9.93 -1.13
C PHE A 58 -4.25 9.28 0.25
N ILE A 59 -3.88 8.01 0.39
CA ILE A 59 -4.08 7.25 1.63
C ILE A 59 -2.76 7.08 2.37
N VAL A 60 -1.83 6.31 1.80
CA VAL A 60 -0.58 5.92 2.48
C VAL A 60 0.60 5.99 1.53
N GLU A 61 1.69 6.63 1.97
CA GLU A 61 2.96 6.57 1.27
C GLU A 61 4.03 5.86 2.13
N PRO A 62 4.71 4.83 1.60
CA PRO A 62 5.82 4.20 2.29
C PRO A 62 7.08 5.07 2.22
N PHE A 63 7.71 5.29 3.37
CA PHE A 63 9.01 5.96 3.48
C PHE A 63 10.01 5.04 4.19
N LYS A 64 11.29 5.24 3.87
CA LYS A 64 12.41 4.65 4.60
C LYS A 64 13.19 5.76 5.28
N ILE A 65 13.49 5.59 6.57
CA ILE A 65 14.21 6.61 7.35
C ILE A 65 15.66 6.72 6.85
N PRO A 66 16.06 7.87 6.27
CA PRO A 66 17.38 8.01 5.65
C PRO A 66 18.47 8.38 6.66
N SER A 67 18.09 8.97 7.80
CA SER A 67 19.01 9.59 8.77
C SER A 67 18.54 9.39 10.21
N GLY A 68 19.47 9.29 11.15
CA GLY A 68 19.22 9.00 12.57
C GLY A 68 18.73 10.19 13.39
N SER A 69 18.11 11.19 12.78
CA SER A 69 17.74 12.44 13.45
C SER A 69 16.51 12.33 14.36
N MET A 70 15.89 11.14 14.40
CA MET A 70 14.73 10.78 15.20
C MET A 70 15.06 9.65 16.20
N ILE A 71 16.34 9.28 16.34
CA ILE A 71 16.81 8.31 17.34
C ILE A 71 16.54 8.87 18.75
N PRO A 72 16.03 8.05 19.69
CA PRO A 72 15.85 6.60 19.60
C PRO A 72 14.45 6.16 19.13
N THR A 73 13.59 7.10 18.73
CA THR A 73 12.20 6.81 18.34
C THR A 73 12.11 6.10 16.99
N LEU A 74 12.88 6.58 16.00
CA LEU A 74 12.97 5.98 14.66
C LEU A 74 14.44 5.77 14.31
N LEU A 75 14.79 4.54 13.95
CA LEU A 75 16.13 4.14 13.60
C LEU A 75 16.39 4.29 12.10
N VAL A 76 17.67 4.40 11.74
CA VAL A 76 18.06 4.45 10.33
C VAL A 76 17.70 3.13 9.66
N GLY A 77 16.98 3.24 8.54
CA GLY A 77 16.57 2.09 7.76
C GLY A 77 15.18 1.54 8.08
N ASP A 78 14.53 2.04 9.14
CA ASP A 78 13.14 1.70 9.44
C ASP A 78 12.21 2.03 8.27
N PHE A 79 11.19 1.19 8.09
CA PHE A 79 10.11 1.40 7.13
C PHE A 79 8.89 1.96 7.85
N ILE A 80 8.41 3.11 7.40
CA ILE A 80 7.21 3.74 7.94
C ILE A 80 6.16 3.91 6.86
N LEU A 81 4.89 3.81 7.27
CA LEU A 81 3.74 4.13 6.44
C LEU A 81 3.18 5.46 6.90
N VAL A 82 3.25 6.46 6.03
CA VAL A 82 2.79 7.82 6.35
C VAL A 82 1.35 7.97 5.86
N ASN A 83 0.46 8.29 6.79
CA ASN A 83 -0.92 8.63 6.46
C ASN A 83 -0.97 10.04 5.85
N LYS A 84 -1.36 10.14 4.59
CA LYS A 84 -1.50 11.41 3.86
C LYS A 84 -2.87 12.04 3.98
N PHE A 85 -3.86 11.25 4.38
CA PHE A 85 -5.25 11.68 4.46
C PHE A 85 -5.51 12.57 5.68
N THR A 86 -4.86 12.30 6.83
CA THR A 86 -5.13 12.99 8.10
C THR A 86 -5.02 14.52 8.02
N TYR A 87 -4.04 15.03 7.26
CA TYR A 87 -3.75 16.47 7.17
C TYR A 87 -4.15 17.09 5.83
N GLY A 88 -5.15 16.50 5.17
CA GLY A 88 -5.72 17.03 3.94
C GLY A 88 -5.23 16.36 2.65
N ILE A 89 -6.09 16.42 1.64
CA ILE A 89 -5.85 15.81 0.33
C ILE A 89 -4.97 16.74 -0.50
N ARG A 90 -3.81 16.22 -0.94
CA ARG A 90 -2.88 16.91 -1.85
C ARG A 90 -2.95 16.27 -3.24
N LEU A 91 -2.88 17.10 -4.29
CA LEU A 91 -2.81 16.59 -5.66
C LEU A 91 -1.52 15.78 -5.86
N PRO A 92 -1.61 14.60 -6.50
CA PRO A 92 -0.43 13.88 -6.91
C PRO A 92 0.40 14.73 -7.87
N VAL A 93 1.71 14.53 -7.89
CA VAL A 93 2.70 15.27 -8.71
C VAL A 93 2.93 16.71 -8.26
N ILE A 94 1.89 17.55 -8.22
CA ILE A 94 1.99 18.99 -7.93
C ILE A 94 2.08 19.26 -6.42
N ASN A 95 1.64 18.30 -5.58
CA ASN A 95 1.66 18.39 -4.11
C ASN A 95 0.92 19.60 -3.54
N LYS A 96 -0.05 20.14 -4.30
CA LYS A 96 -0.91 21.24 -3.86
C LYS A 96 -2.03 20.68 -2.97
N LYS A 97 -2.18 21.22 -1.75
CA LYS A 97 -3.30 20.91 -0.85
C LYS A 97 -4.60 21.46 -1.45
N VAL A 98 -5.60 20.60 -1.58
CA VAL A 98 -6.92 20.94 -2.17
C VAL A 98 -8.01 20.92 -1.12
N ILE A 99 -7.96 19.94 -0.21
CA ILE A 99 -8.94 19.79 0.86
C ILE A 99 -8.18 19.88 2.17
N ASP A 100 -8.62 20.78 3.04
CA ASP A 100 -8.17 20.83 4.42
C ASP A 100 -9.03 19.90 5.29
N ILE A 101 -8.40 19.13 6.16
CA ILE A 101 -9.08 18.13 7.00
C ILE A 101 -8.74 18.42 8.46
N ASN A 102 -7.46 18.29 8.83
CA ASN A 102 -6.96 18.63 10.16
C ASN A 102 -5.63 19.39 10.07
N ASP A 103 -5.36 20.15 11.12
CA ASP A 103 -4.07 20.80 11.34
C ASP A 103 -3.13 19.91 12.18
N PRO A 104 -1.82 19.95 11.92
CA PRO A 104 -0.83 19.31 12.78
C PRO A 104 -0.92 19.73 14.23
N GLU A 105 -0.84 18.76 15.13
CA GLU A 105 -0.84 18.98 16.57
C GLU A 105 0.58 18.88 17.15
N ARG A 106 0.73 19.43 18.36
CA ARG A 106 2.02 19.40 19.06
C ARG A 106 2.35 17.95 19.40
N GLY A 107 3.56 17.52 19.08
CA GLY A 107 4.00 16.15 19.28
C GLY A 107 3.81 15.25 18.05
N ASP A 108 3.11 15.69 16.99
CA ASP A 108 2.98 14.91 15.76
C ASP A 108 4.33 14.66 15.09
N VAL A 109 4.54 13.46 14.54
CA VAL A 109 5.70 13.15 13.70
C VAL A 109 5.30 13.29 12.24
N MET A 110 5.93 14.24 11.54
CA MET A 110 5.53 14.61 10.19
C MET A 110 6.66 14.44 9.19
N VAL A 111 6.27 14.15 7.95
CA VAL A 111 7.15 14.23 6.77
C VAL A 111 6.89 15.54 6.04
N PHE A 112 7.93 16.34 5.85
CA PHE A 112 7.86 17.61 5.12
C PHE A 112 9.10 17.81 4.27
N ARG A 113 8.97 18.66 3.24
CA ARG A 113 10.10 19.04 2.40
C ARG A 113 11.01 19.99 3.15
N TYR A 114 12.31 19.72 3.08
CA TYR A 114 13.29 20.53 3.76
C TYR A 114 13.28 21.97 3.24
N PRO A 115 13.11 23.00 4.10
CA PRO A 115 12.92 24.38 3.64
C PRO A 115 14.08 24.97 2.84
N ALA A 116 15.33 24.55 3.10
CA ALA A 116 16.50 25.03 2.37
C ALA A 116 16.75 24.26 1.07
N ASP A 117 16.29 23.01 0.97
CA ASP A 117 16.32 22.20 -0.25
C ASP A 117 15.08 21.30 -0.34
N PRO A 118 14.03 21.75 -1.06
CA PRO A 118 12.77 21.02 -1.18
C PRO A 118 12.86 19.67 -1.92
N SER A 119 14.03 19.30 -2.44
CA SER A 119 14.26 17.98 -3.05
C SER A 119 14.42 16.86 -2.00
N MET A 120 14.61 17.22 -0.73
CA MET A 120 14.77 16.29 0.39
C MET A 120 13.53 16.29 1.31
N ASP A 121 13.07 15.10 1.68
CA ASP A 121 12.03 14.92 2.69
C ASP A 121 12.66 14.68 4.07
N TYR A 122 12.17 15.42 5.07
CA TYR A 122 12.61 15.34 6.47
C TYR A 122 11.47 14.81 7.32
N ILE A 123 11.84 14.01 8.32
CA ILE A 123 10.90 13.41 9.28
C ILE A 123 11.26 13.97 10.65
N LYS A 124 10.42 14.85 11.17
CA LYS A 124 10.64 15.47 12.49
C LYS A 124 9.34 15.57 13.28
N ARG A 125 9.49 15.70 14.60
CA ARG A 125 8.39 15.94 15.53
C ARG A 125 8.01 17.43 15.55
N VAL A 126 6.73 17.76 15.54
CA VAL A 126 6.22 19.13 15.70
C VAL A 126 6.36 19.55 17.15
N VAL A 127 7.03 20.67 17.36
CA VAL A 127 7.25 21.25 18.69
C VAL A 127 6.48 22.55 18.84
N GLY A 128 6.48 23.43 17.84
CA GLY A 128 5.76 24.71 17.88
C GLY A 128 4.60 24.76 16.90
N LEU A 129 3.47 25.27 17.37
CA LEU A 129 2.26 25.54 16.61
C LEU A 129 2.20 27.01 16.16
N PRO A 130 1.35 27.36 15.18
CA PRO A 130 1.15 28.75 14.75
C PRO A 130 0.93 29.71 15.93
N GLY A 131 1.74 30.77 16.01
CA GLY A 131 1.69 31.78 17.09
C GLY A 131 2.59 31.48 18.29
N ASP A 132 3.13 30.27 18.43
CA ASP A 132 3.98 29.93 19.56
C ASP A 132 5.32 30.68 19.52
N LYS A 133 5.84 30.99 20.71
CA LYS A 133 7.24 31.35 20.92
C LYS A 133 7.99 30.11 21.41
N VAL A 134 8.85 29.55 20.57
CA VAL A 134 9.67 28.36 20.88
C VAL A 134 11.10 28.79 21.19
N GLU A 135 11.62 28.35 22.33
CA GLU A 135 12.96 28.67 22.79
C GLU A 135 13.71 27.34 23.06
N TYR A 136 14.82 27.12 22.36
CA TYR A 136 15.74 26.04 22.67
C TYR A 136 17.06 26.64 23.13
N ILE A 137 17.22 26.77 24.45
CA ILE A 137 18.32 27.50 25.09
C ILE A 137 19.02 26.58 26.08
N ASN A 138 20.35 26.52 26.03
CA ASN A 138 21.17 25.64 26.86
C ASN A 138 20.69 24.17 26.81
N LYS A 139 20.28 23.72 25.62
CA LYS A 139 19.75 22.37 25.35
C LYS A 139 18.44 22.04 26.10
N ARG A 140 17.69 23.07 26.53
CA ARG A 140 16.37 22.93 27.15
C ARG A 140 15.33 23.62 26.29
N LEU A 141 14.23 22.90 26.05
CA LEU A 141 13.09 23.39 25.29
C LEU A 141 12.11 24.13 26.20
N ARG A 142 11.68 25.31 25.75
CA ARG A 142 10.60 26.09 26.35
C ARG A 142 9.63 26.52 25.27
N ILE A 143 8.34 26.55 25.60
CA ILE A 143 7.26 26.92 24.70
C ILE A 143 6.42 27.97 25.42
N ASN A 144 6.26 29.14 24.80
CA ASN A 144 5.54 30.28 25.37
C ASN A 144 6.04 30.67 26.78
N GLY A 145 7.36 30.52 27.01
CA GLY A 145 8.02 30.81 28.29
C GLY A 145 7.97 29.67 29.31
N GLU A 146 7.12 28.66 29.13
CA GLU A 146 7.02 27.49 29.99
C GLU A 146 8.05 26.43 29.59
N ALA A 147 8.77 25.87 30.57
CA ALA A 147 9.74 24.82 30.30
C ALA A 147 9.03 23.48 30.03
N VAL A 148 9.43 22.79 28.96
CA VAL A 148 8.93 21.45 28.65
C VAL A 148 9.44 20.49 29.72
N GLN A 149 8.52 19.74 30.35
CA GLN A 149 8.87 18.73 31.34
C GLN A 149 9.84 17.73 30.70
N THR A 150 10.97 17.51 31.37
CA THR A 150 12.05 16.67 30.89
C THR A 150 12.57 15.81 32.03
N ASP A 151 12.27 14.52 31.98
CA ASP A 151 12.66 13.56 33.01
C ASP A 151 13.87 12.73 32.56
N GLU A 152 14.80 12.44 33.46
CA GLU A 152 15.96 11.61 33.15
C GLU A 152 15.54 10.16 32.89
N ALA A 153 16.02 9.59 31.78
CA ALA A 153 15.66 8.24 31.34
C ALA A 153 16.90 7.37 31.09
N GLY A 154 18.02 7.69 31.75
CA GLY A 154 19.25 6.91 31.70
C GLY A 154 20.17 7.28 30.53
N SER A 155 20.76 6.27 29.89
CA SER A 155 21.71 6.44 28.79
C SER A 155 21.38 5.51 27.64
N TYR A 156 21.49 6.03 26.41
CA TYR A 156 21.29 5.30 25.17
C TYR A 156 22.63 4.87 24.58
N LEU A 157 22.78 3.57 24.31
CA LEU A 157 23.91 3.02 23.57
C LEU A 157 23.62 3.11 22.08
N HIS A 158 24.47 3.83 21.33
CA HIS A 158 24.34 3.90 19.87
C HIS A 158 24.73 2.56 19.23
N PRO A 159 23.84 1.89 18.46
CA PRO A 159 24.19 0.61 17.83
C PRO A 159 25.36 0.74 16.84
N ASP A 160 25.45 1.89 16.18
CA ASP A 160 26.45 2.17 15.16
C ASP A 160 27.73 2.81 15.71
N ARG A 161 27.74 3.21 17.00
CA ARG A 161 28.85 3.95 17.61
C ARG A 161 29.05 3.49 19.06
N LEU A 162 30.28 3.12 19.44
CA LEU A 162 30.63 2.65 20.79
C LEU A 162 30.66 3.79 21.84
N TYR A 163 29.64 4.64 21.91
CA TYR A 163 29.46 5.63 22.97
C TYR A 163 28.01 5.71 23.46
N TYR A 164 27.83 6.28 24.65
CA TYR A 164 26.55 6.47 25.29
C TYR A 164 26.14 7.95 25.25
N SER A 165 24.87 8.22 24.99
CA SER A 165 24.28 9.55 25.16
C SER A 165 23.27 9.56 26.31
N PRO A 166 23.29 10.56 27.20
CA PRO A 166 22.19 10.78 28.14
C PRO A 166 20.85 10.83 27.41
N GLN A 167 19.89 10.07 27.91
CA GLN A 167 18.54 10.00 27.40
C GLN A 167 17.57 10.67 28.38
N TYR A 168 16.63 11.40 27.82
CA TYR A 168 15.57 12.06 28.58
C TYR A 168 14.22 11.75 27.93
N VAL A 169 13.15 11.82 28.73
CA VAL A 169 11.77 11.80 28.26
C VAL A 169 11.24 13.23 28.34
N GLU A 170 10.85 13.78 27.19
CA GLU A 170 10.19 15.08 27.09
C GLU A 170 8.69 14.93 26.87
N LYS A 171 7.89 15.76 27.54
CA LYS A 171 6.44 15.75 27.43
C LYS A 171 5.90 16.96 26.66
N LEU A 172 5.37 16.71 25.48
CA LEU A 172 4.74 17.71 24.62
C LEU A 172 3.21 17.51 24.67
N GLY A 173 2.56 18.21 25.60
CA GLY A 173 1.12 18.02 25.84
C GLY A 173 0.83 16.63 26.41
N SER A 174 0.09 15.82 25.66
CA SER A 174 -0.23 14.41 26.01
C SER A 174 0.81 13.41 25.50
N ILE A 175 1.75 13.83 24.65
CA ILE A 175 2.72 12.95 24.01
C ILE A 175 4.06 13.00 24.75
N GLU A 176 4.50 11.84 25.22
CA GLU A 176 5.85 11.64 25.74
C GLU A 176 6.75 11.10 24.64
N HIS A 177 8.00 11.57 24.60
CA HIS A 177 8.97 11.11 23.62
C HIS A 177 10.39 11.13 24.17
N ASN A 178 11.22 10.25 23.63
CA ASN A 178 12.62 10.15 24.00
C ASN A 178 13.47 11.14 23.21
N VAL A 179 14.37 11.82 23.90
CA VAL A 179 15.38 12.71 23.32
C VAL A 179 16.76 12.32 23.83
N LEU A 180 17.77 12.49 22.96
CA LEU A 180 19.18 12.30 23.32
C LEU A 180 19.84 13.66 23.43
N LEU A 181 20.61 13.86 24.50
CA LEU A 181 21.39 15.07 24.71
C LEU A 181 22.86 14.77 24.49
N GLU A 182 23.40 15.23 23.36
CA GLU A 182 24.85 15.16 23.12
C GLU A 182 25.55 16.24 23.95
N ARG A 183 26.27 15.84 25.01
CA ARG A 183 26.94 16.77 25.93
C ARG A 183 27.97 17.65 25.22
N GLU A 184 28.71 17.09 24.28
CA GLU A 184 29.79 17.75 23.55
C GLU A 184 29.30 18.60 22.38
N ALA A 185 28.07 18.37 21.89
CA ALA A 185 27.52 19.18 20.81
C ALA A 185 27.29 20.63 21.28
N PRO A 186 27.61 21.65 20.48
CA PRO A 186 27.32 23.03 20.82
C PRO A 186 25.83 23.26 21.00
N ALA A 187 25.45 24.19 21.89
CA ALA A 187 24.05 24.60 22.06
C ALA A 187 23.60 25.58 20.96
N PHE A 188 24.52 26.32 20.35
CA PHE A 188 24.24 27.23 19.24
C PHE A 188 24.06 26.47 17.92
N VAL A 189 23.34 27.09 16.98
CA VAL A 189 23.18 26.56 15.62
C VAL A 189 24.39 26.97 14.78
N PRO A 190 25.29 26.03 14.38
CA PRO A 190 26.57 26.38 13.79
C PRO A 190 26.46 26.96 12.37
N GLN A 191 25.42 26.59 11.62
CA GLN A 191 25.16 27.13 10.28
C GLN A 191 23.67 27.43 10.14
N VAL A 192 23.31 28.70 10.27
CA VAL A 192 21.95 29.17 9.97
C VAL A 192 21.80 29.23 8.46
N LEU A 193 21.13 28.23 7.90
CA LEU A 193 20.84 28.18 6.47
C LEU A 193 19.83 29.28 6.10
N ASN A 194 19.87 29.69 4.82
CA ASN A 194 18.89 30.62 4.30
C ASN A 194 17.60 29.87 3.97
N TYR A 195 16.51 30.19 4.65
CA TYR A 195 15.20 29.58 4.42
C TYR A 195 14.07 30.61 4.69
N PRO A 196 12.86 30.41 4.14
CA PRO A 196 11.75 31.34 4.33
C PRO A 196 11.40 31.54 5.81
N ASN A 197 11.14 32.79 6.23
CA ASN A 197 10.81 33.16 7.62
C ASN A 197 11.93 32.97 8.65
N ARG A 198 13.20 32.84 8.23
CA ARG A 198 14.35 32.76 9.16
C ARG A 198 14.46 33.96 10.10
N ASP A 199 14.00 35.14 9.67
CA ASP A 199 14.10 36.39 10.46
C ASP A 199 13.15 36.40 11.67
N ASN A 200 12.20 35.45 11.74
CA ASN A 200 11.39 35.22 12.93
C ASN A 200 12.15 34.47 14.04
N CYS A 201 13.41 34.12 13.79
CA CYS A 201 14.29 33.42 14.71
C CYS A 201 15.51 34.25 15.09
N THR A 202 15.76 34.36 16.40
CA THR A 202 16.98 34.93 16.97
C THR A 202 17.91 33.81 17.37
N TYR A 203 19.13 33.83 16.84
CA TYR A 203 20.18 32.85 17.14
C TYR A 203 21.22 33.47 18.06
N THR A 204 21.54 32.77 19.14
CA THR A 204 22.53 33.19 20.14
C THR A 204 23.55 32.09 20.36
N SER A 205 24.61 32.37 21.11
CA SER A 205 25.57 31.36 21.55
C SER A 205 24.95 30.28 22.46
N SER A 206 23.82 30.60 23.08
CA SER A 206 23.08 29.69 23.96
C SER A 206 21.99 28.89 23.25
N GLY A 207 21.62 29.24 22.01
CA GLY A 207 20.65 28.49 21.23
C GLY A 207 19.82 29.32 20.26
N VAL A 208 18.53 29.01 20.15
CA VAL A 208 17.60 29.66 19.20
C VAL A 208 16.27 29.98 19.86
N THR A 209 15.70 31.14 19.51
CA THR A 209 14.34 31.56 19.88
C THR A 209 13.59 31.92 18.62
N CYS A 210 12.44 31.31 18.37
CA CYS A 210 11.63 31.55 17.18
C CYS A 210 10.18 31.83 17.53
N THR A 211 9.57 32.77 16.81
CA THR A 211 8.11 32.93 16.81
C THR A 211 7.54 32.26 15.56
N VAL A 212 6.61 31.33 15.75
CA VAL A 212 6.03 30.56 14.65
C VAL A 212 4.97 31.39 13.93
N PRO A 213 5.16 31.74 12.64
CA PRO A 213 4.15 32.50 11.91
C PRO A 213 2.89 31.67 11.64
N GLN A 214 1.79 32.34 11.29
CA GLN A 214 0.53 31.68 10.96
C GLN A 214 0.70 30.71 9.79
N GLY A 215 0.03 29.54 9.87
CA GLY A 215 0.12 28.47 8.88
C GLY A 215 1.47 27.73 8.82
N HIS A 216 2.37 27.96 9.77
CA HIS A 216 3.67 27.30 9.85
C HIS A 216 3.81 26.55 11.18
N TYR A 217 4.75 25.59 11.21
CA TYR A 217 5.01 24.74 12.36
C TYR A 217 6.52 24.68 12.61
N PHE A 218 6.93 24.57 13.86
CA PHE A 218 8.33 24.48 14.24
C PHE A 218 8.70 23.02 14.59
N PRO A 219 9.50 22.33 13.76
CA PRO A 219 9.93 20.97 14.06
C PRO A 219 11.07 20.93 15.08
N LEU A 220 11.18 19.82 15.81
CA LEU A 220 12.26 19.57 16.77
C LEU A 220 13.63 19.55 16.07
N MET A 221 14.53 20.40 16.55
CA MET A 221 15.89 20.57 16.03
C MET A 221 16.93 19.71 16.79
N THR A 222 16.60 18.48 17.17
CA THR A 222 17.58 17.62 17.86
C THR A 222 18.68 17.14 16.89
N GLY A 223 19.94 17.38 17.32
CA GLY A 223 21.17 16.81 16.79
C GLY A 223 21.85 17.62 15.68
N ASN A 224 23.18 17.73 15.75
CA ASN A 224 23.99 17.98 14.56
C ASN A 224 23.70 16.84 13.57
N VAL A 225 22.98 17.13 12.50
CA VAL A 225 22.70 16.14 11.46
C VAL A 225 24.03 15.83 10.79
N VAL A 226 24.71 14.77 11.24
CA VAL A 226 25.73 14.11 10.42
C VAL A 226 24.95 13.51 9.27
N MET A 227 24.97 14.19 8.12
CA MET A 227 24.47 13.68 6.85
C MET A 227 25.37 12.51 6.44
N THR A 228 25.23 11.35 7.08
CA THR A 228 25.85 10.13 6.56
C THR A 228 25.08 9.81 5.29
N GLN A 229 25.73 10.00 4.13
CA GLN A 229 25.18 9.61 2.83
C GLN A 229 25.07 8.09 2.80
N SER A 230 24.01 7.54 3.40
CA SER A 230 23.71 6.13 3.26
C SER A 230 23.35 5.92 1.80
N ARG A 231 24.16 5.10 1.11
CA ARG A 231 23.93 4.74 -0.28
C ARG A 231 22.54 4.09 -0.33
N GLN A 232 21.58 4.83 -0.88
CA GLN A 232 20.15 4.52 -0.86
C GLN A 232 19.91 3.11 -1.43
N ARG A 233 19.82 2.11 -0.56
CA ARG A 233 19.22 0.80 -0.87
C ARG A 233 17.85 0.79 -0.21
N GLY A 234 16.93 1.55 -0.79
CA GLY A 234 15.50 1.40 -0.54
C GLY A 234 14.98 0.17 -1.28
N LEU A 235 13.71 -0.18 -1.03
CA LEU A 235 12.99 -1.07 -1.95
C LEU A 235 13.12 -0.43 -3.34
N SER A 236 13.88 -1.05 -4.23
CA SER A 236 14.07 -0.48 -5.56
C SER A 236 12.70 -0.36 -6.24
N LEU A 237 12.56 0.58 -7.18
CA LEU A 237 11.37 0.67 -8.03
C LEU A 237 10.99 -0.72 -8.58
N ILE A 238 12.01 -1.50 -8.93
CA ILE A 238 11.90 -2.89 -9.39
C ILE A 238 11.25 -3.76 -8.32
N SER A 239 11.69 -3.67 -7.07
CA SER A 239 11.12 -4.45 -5.96
C SER A 239 9.66 -4.11 -5.69
N VAL A 240 9.28 -2.83 -5.66
CA VAL A 240 7.86 -2.43 -5.46
C VAL A 240 7.00 -2.86 -6.65
N MET A 241 7.49 -2.70 -7.87
CA MET A 241 6.78 -3.13 -9.08
C MET A 241 6.67 -4.65 -9.18
N ILE A 242 7.68 -5.40 -8.74
CA ILE A 242 7.62 -6.87 -8.67
C ILE A 242 6.57 -7.29 -7.65
N VAL A 243 6.58 -6.74 -6.43
CA VAL A 243 5.60 -7.12 -5.41
C VAL A 243 4.19 -6.71 -5.83
N GLY A 244 4.00 -5.48 -6.34
CA GLY A 244 2.72 -5.03 -6.85
C GLY A 244 2.24 -5.84 -8.07
N GLY A 245 3.15 -6.18 -8.97
CA GLY A 245 2.88 -7.03 -10.13
C GLY A 245 2.51 -8.46 -9.74
N LEU A 246 3.21 -9.05 -8.78
CA LEU A 246 2.89 -10.38 -8.23
C LEU A 246 1.53 -10.37 -7.54
N LEU A 247 1.24 -9.36 -6.72
CA LEU A 247 -0.03 -9.27 -6.01
C LEU A 247 -1.19 -9.07 -7.00
N ALA A 248 -0.99 -8.26 -8.04
CA ALA A 248 -1.95 -8.11 -9.12
C ALA A 248 -2.13 -9.40 -9.93
N PHE A 249 -1.05 -10.13 -10.22
CA PHE A 249 -1.11 -11.42 -10.91
C PHE A 249 -1.89 -12.46 -10.09
N VAL A 250 -1.67 -12.51 -8.77
CA VAL A 250 -2.44 -13.36 -7.84
C VAL A 250 -3.91 -12.97 -7.83
N LEU A 251 -4.23 -11.68 -7.74
CA LEU A 251 -5.62 -11.20 -7.78
C LEU A 251 -6.31 -11.51 -9.11
N LEU A 252 -5.60 -11.38 -10.24
CA LEU A 252 -6.12 -11.70 -11.56
C LEU A 252 -6.42 -13.19 -11.67
N ILE A 253 -5.49 -14.05 -11.23
CA ILE A 253 -5.72 -15.49 -11.14
C ILE A 253 -6.96 -15.76 -10.28
N ALA A 254 -7.03 -15.23 -9.06
CA ALA A 254 -8.15 -15.43 -8.15
C ALA A 254 -9.50 -15.01 -8.76
N PHE A 255 -9.56 -13.86 -9.44
CA PHE A 255 -10.79 -13.43 -10.10
C PHE A 255 -11.18 -14.33 -11.28
N ARG A 256 -10.20 -14.83 -12.04
CA ARG A 256 -10.42 -15.73 -13.18
C ARG A 256 -10.78 -17.15 -12.76
N THR A 257 -10.42 -17.59 -11.55
CA THR A 257 -10.79 -18.92 -11.04
C THR A 257 -12.21 -19.00 -10.47
N VAL A 258 -12.82 -17.88 -10.09
CA VAL A 258 -14.19 -17.86 -9.53
C VAL A 258 -15.22 -18.56 -10.43
N PRO A 259 -15.29 -18.29 -11.76
CA PRO A 259 -16.22 -19.01 -12.63
C PRO A 259 -15.99 -20.52 -12.63
N ALA A 260 -14.73 -20.98 -12.58
CA ALA A 260 -14.36 -22.40 -12.56
C ALA A 260 -14.85 -23.09 -11.27
N ILE A 261 -14.67 -22.43 -10.13
CA ILE A 261 -15.15 -22.93 -8.84
C ILE A 261 -16.69 -22.94 -8.79
N ASN A 262 -17.35 -21.91 -9.33
CA ASN A 262 -18.82 -21.86 -9.40
C ASN A 262 -19.39 -23.02 -10.22
N GLU A 263 -18.78 -23.34 -11.37
CA GLU A 263 -19.21 -24.50 -12.18
C GLU A 263 -18.97 -25.82 -11.45
N TYR A 264 -17.83 -25.99 -10.77
CA TYR A 264 -17.60 -27.17 -9.92
C TYR A 264 -18.68 -27.35 -8.85
N MET A 265 -19.02 -26.28 -8.11
CA MET A 265 -20.08 -26.33 -7.10
C MET A 265 -21.47 -26.61 -7.70
N ALA A 266 -21.73 -26.13 -8.92
CA ALA A 266 -22.95 -26.42 -9.64
C ALA A 266 -23.00 -27.91 -10.03
N VAL A 267 -21.95 -28.44 -10.65
CA VAL A 267 -21.85 -29.85 -11.05
C VAL A 267 -21.99 -30.78 -9.84
N GLU A 268 -21.32 -30.49 -8.73
CA GLU A 268 -21.45 -31.27 -7.48
C GLU A 268 -22.90 -31.35 -6.98
N ARG A 269 -23.62 -30.22 -7.02
CA ARG A 269 -25.02 -30.16 -6.61
C ARG A 269 -25.92 -30.94 -7.57
N ILE A 270 -25.71 -30.78 -8.88
CA ILE A 270 -26.52 -31.44 -9.91
C ILE A 270 -26.29 -32.96 -9.86
N VAL A 271 -25.05 -33.42 -9.71
CA VAL A 271 -24.69 -34.84 -9.60
C VAL A 271 -25.38 -35.50 -8.40
N LYS A 272 -25.44 -34.83 -7.24
CA LYS A 272 -26.18 -35.33 -6.06
C LYS A 272 -27.67 -35.46 -6.33
N LEU A 273 -28.29 -34.44 -6.94
CA LEU A 273 -29.72 -34.48 -7.30
C LEU A 273 -30.04 -35.58 -8.33
N VAL A 274 -29.16 -35.80 -9.30
CA VAL A 274 -29.33 -36.85 -10.32
C VAL A 274 -29.16 -38.25 -9.69
N ALA A 275 -28.28 -38.40 -8.71
CA ALA A 275 -28.15 -39.66 -7.97
C ALA A 275 -29.40 -39.99 -7.14
N GLU A 276 -30.01 -38.99 -6.49
CA GLU A 276 -31.29 -39.15 -5.78
C GLU A 276 -32.43 -39.57 -6.71
N GLU A 277 -32.48 -39.03 -7.94
CA GLU A 277 -33.44 -39.45 -8.97
C GLU A 277 -33.20 -40.91 -9.41
N GLY A 278 -31.94 -41.32 -9.53
CA GLY A 278 -31.56 -42.70 -9.82
C GLY A 278 -31.98 -43.68 -8.73
N ASP A 279 -31.81 -43.31 -7.46
CA ASP A 279 -32.31 -44.07 -6.31
C ASP A 279 -33.85 -44.18 -6.32
N GLY A 280 -34.53 -43.17 -6.85
CA GLY A 280 -35.98 -43.15 -7.11
C GLY A 280 -36.44 -43.98 -8.32
N GLY A 281 -35.53 -44.65 -9.03
CA GLY A 281 -35.84 -45.55 -10.14
C GLY A 281 -35.74 -44.91 -11.54
N ALA A 282 -35.16 -43.72 -11.67
CA ALA A 282 -34.94 -43.09 -12.98
C ALA A 282 -34.00 -43.93 -13.86
N THR A 283 -34.30 -43.97 -15.16
CA THR A 283 -33.46 -44.66 -16.15
C THR A 283 -32.19 -43.87 -16.47
N LEU A 284 -31.18 -44.55 -17.01
CA LEU A 284 -29.91 -43.92 -17.41
C LEU A 284 -30.12 -42.70 -18.33
N THR A 285 -31.02 -42.83 -19.31
CA THR A 285 -31.32 -41.75 -20.27
C THR A 285 -32.00 -40.55 -19.61
N GLU A 286 -32.86 -40.80 -18.61
CA GLU A 286 -33.54 -39.74 -17.86
C GLU A 286 -32.56 -38.98 -16.97
N MET A 287 -31.68 -39.70 -16.26
CA MET A 287 -30.62 -39.10 -15.44
C MET A 287 -29.70 -38.18 -16.26
N ARG A 288 -29.26 -38.62 -17.45
CA ARG A 288 -28.41 -37.82 -18.34
C ARG A 288 -29.11 -36.55 -18.84
N ARG A 289 -30.37 -36.67 -19.27
CA ARG A 289 -31.17 -35.50 -19.71
C ARG A 289 -31.46 -34.54 -18.55
N SER A 290 -31.64 -35.08 -17.34
CA SER A 290 -31.87 -34.29 -16.13
C SER A 290 -30.64 -33.47 -15.76
N PHE A 291 -29.44 -34.07 -15.87
CA PHE A 291 -28.17 -33.37 -15.75
C PHE A 291 -28.04 -32.25 -16.78
N ASP A 292 -28.24 -32.53 -18.07
CA ASP A 292 -28.09 -31.53 -19.14
C ASP A 292 -29.04 -30.32 -18.95
N ARG A 293 -30.29 -30.59 -18.56
CA ARG A 293 -31.28 -29.55 -18.31
C ARG A 293 -30.88 -28.64 -17.15
N ARG A 294 -30.37 -29.21 -16.06
CA ARG A 294 -29.91 -28.46 -14.89
C ARG A 294 -28.60 -27.73 -15.17
N GLY A 295 -27.69 -28.36 -15.93
CA GLY A 295 -26.45 -27.77 -16.38
C GLY A 295 -26.67 -26.51 -17.20
N GLN A 296 -27.68 -26.49 -18.08
CA GLN A 296 -28.07 -25.27 -18.81
C GLN A 296 -28.58 -24.13 -17.92
N ILE A 297 -29.22 -24.45 -16.78
CA ILE A 297 -29.74 -23.44 -15.85
C ILE A 297 -28.58 -22.83 -15.03
N ASP A 298 -27.62 -23.65 -14.63
CA ASP A 298 -26.48 -23.24 -13.77
C ASP A 298 -25.20 -22.89 -14.55
N ASP A 299 -25.29 -22.68 -15.87
CA ASP A 299 -24.18 -22.29 -16.76
C ASP A 299 -22.99 -23.29 -16.77
N VAL A 300 -23.31 -24.59 -16.70
CA VAL A 300 -22.35 -25.68 -16.85
C VAL A 300 -22.14 -25.95 -18.34
N SER A 301 -20.88 -25.89 -18.79
CA SER A 301 -20.51 -26.06 -20.20
C SER A 301 -19.35 -27.03 -20.41
N SER A 302 -18.62 -27.37 -19.36
CA SER A 302 -17.40 -28.20 -19.41
C SER A 302 -17.68 -29.71 -19.31
N VAL A 303 -18.91 -30.10 -18.96
CA VAL A 303 -19.32 -31.49 -18.77
C VAL A 303 -20.78 -31.66 -19.20
N THR A 304 -21.11 -32.79 -19.82
CA THR A 304 -22.46 -33.12 -20.27
C THR A 304 -22.93 -34.45 -19.68
N GLY A 305 -24.23 -34.74 -19.80
CA GLY A 305 -24.82 -35.98 -19.29
C GLY A 305 -24.18 -37.25 -19.87
N THR A 306 -23.63 -37.19 -21.08
CA THR A 306 -22.92 -38.34 -21.68
C THR A 306 -21.60 -38.66 -21.01
N ASP A 307 -20.98 -37.66 -20.38
CA ASP A 307 -19.67 -37.76 -19.73
C ASP A 307 -19.80 -38.29 -18.29
N LEU A 308 -21.03 -38.50 -17.81
CA LEU A 308 -21.28 -39.06 -16.49
C LEU A 308 -21.03 -40.57 -16.45
N THR A 309 -20.27 -40.98 -15.45
CA THR A 309 -20.12 -42.38 -15.05
C THR A 309 -21.17 -42.68 -13.98
N ILE A 310 -22.10 -43.58 -14.29
CA ILE A 310 -23.21 -43.93 -13.40
C ILE A 310 -23.06 -45.40 -13.03
N SER A 311 -22.84 -45.66 -11.74
CA SER A 311 -22.66 -47.01 -11.20
C SER A 311 -23.63 -47.26 -10.05
N LYS A 312 -23.85 -48.53 -9.68
CA LYS A 312 -24.68 -48.91 -8.54
C LYS A 312 -23.80 -49.58 -7.49
N LEU A 313 -23.58 -48.91 -6.37
CA LEU A 313 -22.74 -49.37 -5.27
C LEU A 313 -23.61 -49.57 -4.02
N ALA A 314 -23.58 -50.76 -3.44
CA ALA A 314 -24.35 -51.13 -2.25
C ALA A 314 -25.87 -50.81 -2.34
N GLY A 315 -26.45 -50.90 -3.55
CA GLY A 315 -27.87 -50.65 -3.78
C GLY A 315 -28.25 -49.19 -4.09
N LYS A 316 -27.30 -48.24 -3.97
CA LYS A 316 -27.49 -46.83 -4.30
C LYS A 316 -26.83 -46.46 -5.63
N VAL A 317 -27.40 -45.50 -6.33
CA VAL A 317 -26.86 -44.91 -7.56
C VAL A 317 -25.77 -43.90 -7.20
N VAL A 318 -24.58 -44.13 -7.75
CA VAL A 318 -23.44 -43.21 -7.64
C VAL A 318 -23.18 -42.62 -9.01
N VAL A 319 -23.16 -41.29 -9.07
CA VAL A 319 -22.95 -40.51 -10.28
C VAL A 319 -21.62 -39.77 -10.12
N GLU A 320 -20.74 -39.94 -11.10
CA GLU A 320 -19.40 -39.37 -11.12
C GLU A 320 -19.17 -38.60 -12.41
N ALA A 321 -18.44 -37.50 -12.30
CA ALA A 321 -18.05 -36.66 -13.42
C ALA A 321 -16.57 -36.29 -13.28
N GLU A 322 -15.82 -36.50 -14.36
CA GLU A 322 -14.42 -36.08 -14.47
C GLU A 322 -14.29 -35.19 -15.72
N TYR A 323 -13.82 -33.96 -15.53
CA TYR A 323 -13.70 -33.00 -16.62
C TYR A 323 -12.63 -31.95 -16.34
N SER A 324 -12.09 -31.38 -17.42
CA SER A 324 -11.06 -30.35 -17.35
C SER A 324 -11.63 -29.01 -17.81
N ARG A 325 -11.38 -27.93 -17.05
CA ARG A 325 -11.71 -26.56 -17.43
C ARG A 325 -10.44 -25.74 -17.69
N LYS A 326 -10.34 -25.20 -18.91
CA LYS A 326 -9.24 -24.30 -19.30
C LYS A 326 -9.64 -22.84 -19.10
N VAL A 327 -8.95 -22.15 -18.19
CA VAL A 327 -9.16 -20.74 -17.87
C VAL A 327 -8.02 -19.90 -18.46
N PRO A 328 -8.28 -19.04 -19.47
CA PRO A 328 -7.25 -18.15 -20.01
C PRO A 328 -6.89 -17.07 -18.99
N VAL A 329 -5.59 -16.91 -18.72
CA VAL A 329 -5.07 -15.94 -17.74
C VAL A 329 -4.53 -14.70 -18.46
N ALA A 330 -3.54 -14.88 -19.34
CA ALA A 330 -2.95 -13.81 -20.12
C ALA A 330 -2.23 -14.37 -21.36
N GLY A 331 -2.50 -13.80 -22.54
CA GLY A 331 -1.88 -14.20 -23.80
C GLY A 331 -2.09 -15.69 -24.11
N ASN A 332 -0.99 -16.43 -24.31
CA ASN A 332 -1.00 -17.87 -24.57
C ASN A 332 -0.92 -18.72 -23.29
N VAL A 333 -1.04 -18.12 -22.10
CA VAL A 333 -1.00 -18.81 -20.81
C VAL A 333 -2.43 -19.05 -20.29
N SER A 334 -2.72 -20.29 -19.92
CA SER A 334 -4.00 -20.70 -19.33
C SER A 334 -3.77 -21.58 -18.12
N LEU A 335 -4.69 -21.54 -17.17
CA LEU A 335 -4.78 -22.51 -16.08
C LEU A 335 -5.68 -23.66 -16.52
N LEU A 336 -5.28 -24.88 -16.21
CA LEU A 336 -6.09 -26.08 -16.38
C LEU A 336 -6.52 -26.53 -15.00
N PHE A 337 -7.83 -26.67 -14.80
CA PHE A 337 -8.41 -27.24 -13.59
C PHE A 337 -9.00 -28.59 -13.95
N ASP A 338 -8.50 -29.65 -13.34
CA ASP A 338 -9.07 -30.98 -13.45
C ASP A 338 -9.98 -31.20 -12.25
N PHE A 339 -11.27 -31.39 -12.52
CA PHE A 339 -12.28 -31.56 -11.50
C PHE A 339 -12.77 -33.00 -11.52
N GLN A 340 -12.90 -33.57 -10.31
CA GLN A 340 -13.55 -34.85 -10.06
C GLN A 340 -14.68 -34.63 -9.06
N VAL A 341 -15.86 -35.10 -9.42
CA VAL A 341 -17.09 -34.92 -8.64
C VAL A 341 -17.75 -36.27 -8.47
N SER A 342 -18.17 -36.61 -7.25
CA SER A 342 -18.94 -37.82 -6.95
C SER A 342 -20.15 -37.49 -6.07
N SER A 343 -21.29 -38.13 -6.37
CA SER A 343 -22.49 -38.02 -5.53
C SER A 343 -22.33 -38.65 -4.15
N ALA A 344 -21.36 -39.55 -3.97
CA ALA A 344 -21.04 -40.20 -2.70
C ALA A 344 -20.18 -39.33 -1.76
N GLY A 345 -19.78 -38.14 -2.20
CA GLY A 345 -18.77 -37.29 -1.56
C GLY A 345 -17.38 -37.50 -2.17
N SER A 346 -16.59 -36.44 -2.23
CA SER A 346 -15.18 -36.46 -2.64
C SER A 346 -14.27 -36.94 -1.52
#